data_AF-A0A0C3CST8-F1
#
_entry.id   AF-A0A0C3CST8-F1
#
_cell.length_a   1.000
_cell.length_b   1.000
_cell.length_c   1.000
_cell.angle_alpha   90.00
_cell.angle_beta   90.00
_cell.angle_gamma   90.00
#
_symmetry.space_group_name_H-M   'P 1'
#
loop_
_entity.id
_entity.type
_entity.pdbx_description
1 polymer ?
#
loop_
_entity_poly.entity_id
_entity_poly.type
_entity_poly.pdbx_seq_one_letter_code
_entity_poly.pdbx_strand_id
1 'polypeptide(L)'
;MFTKLKELIQRAGGRGHEPVVPPPVYYRQPISIQTRLTKLELQVDILFEPPHSAWTLSLLRNSQVASLTISHSPNRDIFHKSLFPLAFDSIGATLRDLKLDILYPASLTALVESLHLLPSLETLVLGLASCDESPPAPPENPTYLHLANLISFTGSVEQAAYLFGHTTSCEKLACINLIIDLYYEPPKNLYPGMAERFTVLNSTLSRLGINPTLALCISTEGQPPGVPIFFPLTDQSHYSTAFSRVSSLTLDVPIANPENVELWVHQEVLDWLVTFRAVNALTVILRKNSPISRPQNGIINEECQARLISGIVSAHPNVVCNIIDLPPNQHHFHWSNARDEFSRAVAYGLPPIMSHRQRLVASCVCDHF
;
A
#
# COMPACT_ATOMS: atom_id res chain seq x y z
N MET A 1 -49.57 0.90 37.88
CA MET A 1 -48.50 -0.02 37.45
C MET A 1 -47.20 0.73 37.10
N PHE A 2 -46.80 1.74 37.91
CA PHE A 2 -45.58 2.55 37.66
C PHE A 2 -44.75 2.86 38.92
N THR A 3 -45.17 2.36 40.09
CA THR A 3 -44.49 2.67 41.36
C THR A 3 -43.42 1.63 41.74
N LYS A 4 -43.51 0.39 41.22
CA LYS A 4 -42.53 -0.68 41.48
C LYS A 4 -41.22 -0.57 40.68
N LEU A 5 -41.16 0.28 39.65
CA LEU A 5 -39.94 0.45 38.83
C LEU A 5 -38.92 1.41 39.48
N LYS A 6 -39.37 2.34 40.34
CA LYS A 6 -38.47 3.26 41.06
C LYS A 6 -37.74 2.61 42.23
N GLU A 7 -38.36 1.64 42.90
CA GLU A 7 -37.73 0.90 44.00
C GLU A 7 -36.63 -0.07 43.54
N LEU A 8 -36.70 -0.54 42.29
CA LEU A 8 -35.66 -1.38 41.68
C LEU A 8 -34.40 -0.58 41.28
N ILE A 9 -34.57 0.69 40.89
CA ILE A 9 -33.47 1.57 40.47
C ILE A 9 -32.70 2.11 41.69
N GLN A 10 -33.37 2.33 42.84
CA GLN A 10 -32.69 2.80 44.06
C GLN A 10 -31.92 1.72 44.82
N ARG A 11 -32.13 0.43 44.53
CA ARG A 11 -31.36 -0.68 45.12
C ARG A 11 -30.13 -1.10 44.31
N ALA A 12 -29.93 -0.55 43.11
CA ALA A 12 -28.80 -0.85 42.23
C ALA A 12 -27.69 0.22 42.28
N GLY A 13 -27.55 0.91 43.41
CA GLY A 13 -26.37 1.73 43.67
C GLY A 13 -25.15 0.85 43.90
N GLY A 14 -24.42 0.52 42.84
CA GLY A 14 -23.19 -0.28 42.95
C GLY A 14 -22.51 -0.54 41.62
N ARG A 15 -21.57 0.36 41.27
CA ARG A 15 -20.61 0.33 40.15
C ARG A 15 -21.17 0.74 38.79
N GLY A 16 -20.55 1.79 38.24
CA GLY A 16 -20.89 2.40 36.97
C GLY A 16 -20.79 1.42 35.82
N HIS A 17 -21.95 1.04 35.29
CA HIS A 17 -22.11 0.77 33.88
C HIS A 17 -22.78 2.00 33.28
N GLU A 18 -22.06 2.69 32.39
CA GLU A 18 -22.74 3.60 31.47
C GLU A 18 -23.88 2.83 30.80
N PRO A 19 -25.09 3.40 30.73
CA PRO A 19 -26.17 2.76 29.99
C PRO A 19 -25.72 2.60 28.55
N VAL A 20 -25.64 1.36 28.07
CA VAL A 20 -25.49 1.05 26.64
C VAL A 20 -26.70 1.67 25.95
N VAL A 21 -26.52 2.88 25.43
CA VAL A 21 -27.52 3.55 24.62
C VAL A 21 -27.68 2.68 23.38
N PRO A 22 -28.86 2.07 23.12
CA PRO A 22 -29.06 1.33 21.90
C PRO A 22 -28.82 2.29 20.73
N PRO A 23 -28.13 1.86 19.67
CA PRO A 23 -27.85 2.73 18.54
C PRO A 23 -29.18 3.30 18.03
N PRO A 24 -29.25 4.61 17.71
CA PRO A 24 -30.47 5.23 17.23
C PRO A 24 -30.93 4.51 15.96
N VAL A 25 -32.13 3.92 16.03
CA VAL A 25 -32.76 3.24 14.90
C VAL A 25 -33.33 4.30 13.95
N TYR A 26 -32.51 4.75 13.00
CA TYR A 26 -32.95 5.66 11.95
C TYR A 26 -33.60 4.86 10.80
N TYR A 27 -34.90 4.60 10.89
CA TYR A 27 -35.70 4.25 9.72
C TYR A 27 -35.91 5.51 8.87
N ARG A 28 -34.97 5.82 7.96
CA ARG A 28 -35.29 6.63 6.78
C ARG A 28 -35.51 5.70 5.60
N GLN A 29 -36.60 5.91 4.88
CA GLN A 29 -36.96 5.16 3.68
C GLN A 29 -35.76 5.08 2.73
N PRO A 30 -35.45 3.91 2.15
CA PRO A 30 -34.40 3.81 1.16
C PRO A 30 -34.77 4.71 -0.01
N ILE A 31 -33.97 5.75 -0.24
CA ILE A 31 -34.07 6.49 -1.48
C ILE A 31 -33.69 5.49 -2.56
N SER A 32 -34.65 5.08 -3.40
CA SER A 32 -34.38 4.25 -4.57
C SER A 32 -33.64 5.10 -5.58
N ILE A 33 -32.33 5.29 -5.33
CA ILE A 33 -31.43 5.90 -6.28
C ILE A 33 -30.93 4.74 -7.14
N GLN A 34 -31.60 4.46 -8.26
CA GLN A 34 -30.98 3.67 -9.32
C GLN A 34 -29.84 4.49 -9.89
N THR A 35 -28.62 4.21 -9.44
CA THR A 35 -27.44 4.87 -10.00
C THR A 35 -26.88 4.02 -11.14
N ARG A 36 -26.21 4.67 -12.09
CA ARG A 36 -25.30 4.01 -13.03
C ARG A 36 -23.85 4.11 -12.53
N LEU A 37 -23.67 4.25 -11.21
CA LEU A 37 -22.37 4.48 -10.62
C LEU A 37 -21.57 3.18 -10.66
N THR A 38 -20.50 3.19 -11.45
CA THR A 38 -19.58 2.05 -11.60
C THR A 38 -18.25 2.27 -10.90
N LYS A 39 -17.91 3.52 -10.59
CA LYS A 39 -16.68 3.89 -9.87
C LYS A 39 -17.04 4.82 -8.71
N LEU A 40 -16.56 4.51 -7.52
CA LEU A 40 -16.79 5.30 -6.33
C LEU A 40 -15.46 5.53 -5.60
N GLU A 41 -15.15 6.79 -5.35
CA GLU A 41 -13.99 7.20 -4.57
C GLU A 41 -14.47 7.96 -3.33
N LEU A 42 -14.05 7.48 -2.17
CA LEU A 42 -14.43 8.01 -0.87
C LEU A 42 -13.17 8.49 -0.16
N GLN A 43 -13.09 9.81 0.01
CA GLN A 43 -11.94 10.47 0.64
C GLN A 43 -12.26 10.98 2.05
N VAL A 44 -13.47 10.72 2.56
CA VAL A 44 -13.89 11.26 3.85
C VAL A 44 -14.52 10.16 4.71
N ASP A 45 -13.91 9.94 5.85
CA ASP A 45 -14.23 8.94 6.88
C ASP A 45 -15.69 9.08 7.36
N ILE A 46 -16.14 10.33 7.48
CA ILE A 46 -17.48 10.68 7.98
C ILE A 46 -18.61 10.06 7.17
N LEU A 47 -18.37 9.72 5.89
CA LEU A 47 -19.38 9.10 5.02
C LEU A 47 -19.78 7.71 5.48
N PHE A 48 -18.94 7.08 6.27
CA PHE A 48 -19.22 5.77 6.84
C PHE A 48 -19.47 5.87 8.36
N GLU A 49 -19.51 7.07 8.94
CA GLU A 49 -19.99 7.29 10.31
C GLU A 49 -21.49 7.63 10.31
N PRO A 50 -22.25 7.28 11.37
CA PRO A 50 -23.62 7.75 11.51
C PRO A 50 -23.69 9.30 11.52
N PRO A 51 -24.71 9.90 10.89
CA PRO A 51 -25.83 9.27 10.19
C PRO A 51 -25.56 8.94 8.70
N HIS A 52 -24.39 9.31 8.16
CA HIS A 52 -24.09 9.22 6.72
C HIS A 52 -23.87 7.77 6.25
N SER A 53 -23.42 6.89 7.14
CA SER A 53 -23.17 5.47 6.83
C SER A 53 -24.36 4.76 6.18
N ALA A 54 -25.59 5.04 6.64
CA ALA A 54 -26.80 4.47 6.07
C ALA A 54 -27.03 4.92 4.61
N TRP A 55 -26.72 6.18 4.32
CA TRP A 55 -26.81 6.71 2.95
C TRP A 55 -25.73 6.10 2.05
N THR A 56 -24.49 6.01 2.53
CA THR A 56 -23.37 5.42 1.78
C THR A 56 -23.61 3.94 1.48
N LEU A 57 -24.04 3.15 2.47
CA LEU A 57 -24.40 1.74 2.25
C LEU A 57 -25.59 1.58 1.29
N SER A 58 -26.59 2.47 1.39
CA SER A 58 -27.72 2.47 0.44
C SER A 58 -27.25 2.81 -0.98
N LEU A 59 -26.33 3.76 -1.13
CA LEU A 59 -25.73 4.08 -2.41
C LEU A 59 -25.01 2.85 -2.99
N LEU A 60 -24.13 2.22 -2.21
CA LEU A 60 -23.39 1.02 -2.60
C LEU A 60 -24.34 -0.10 -3.05
N ARG A 61 -25.35 -0.41 -2.24
CA ARG A 61 -26.33 -1.48 -2.52
C ARG A 61 -27.15 -1.26 -3.79
N ASN A 62 -27.44 -0.01 -4.14
CA ASN A 62 -28.25 0.33 -5.33
C ASN A 62 -27.39 0.70 -6.55
N SER A 63 -26.07 0.50 -6.48
CA SER A 63 -25.11 0.85 -7.53
C SER A 63 -24.39 -0.40 -8.04
N GLN A 64 -23.98 -0.41 -9.31
CA GLN A 64 -23.14 -1.47 -9.88
C GLN A 64 -21.67 -1.09 -9.77
N VAL A 65 -21.20 -0.82 -8.55
CA VAL A 65 -19.82 -0.37 -8.32
C VAL A 65 -18.87 -1.52 -8.68
N ALA A 66 -18.05 -1.26 -9.69
CA ALA A 66 -16.98 -2.14 -10.14
C ALA A 66 -15.61 -1.69 -9.61
N SER A 67 -15.46 -0.41 -9.24
CA SER A 67 -14.24 0.14 -8.66
C SER A 67 -14.53 0.97 -7.42
N LEU A 68 -13.93 0.61 -6.29
CA LEU A 68 -14.05 1.31 -5.01
C LEU A 68 -12.68 1.75 -4.51
N THR A 69 -12.54 3.04 -4.22
CA THR A 69 -11.36 3.62 -3.59
C THR A 69 -11.74 4.27 -2.26
N ILE A 70 -11.05 3.93 -1.16
CA ILE A 70 -11.23 4.55 0.16
C ILE A 70 -9.87 5.07 0.61
N SER A 71 -9.72 6.40 0.64
CA SER A 71 -8.41 7.06 0.87
C SER A 71 -8.20 7.53 2.31
N HIS A 72 -9.23 7.48 3.15
CA HIS A 72 -9.10 7.73 4.57
C HIS A 72 -10.08 6.82 5.32
N SER A 73 -9.53 5.88 6.09
CA SER A 73 -10.32 5.01 6.94
C SER A 73 -10.19 5.46 8.41
N PRO A 74 -11.30 5.66 9.12
CA PRO A 74 -11.26 6.04 10.52
C PRO A 74 -10.73 4.90 11.39
N ASN A 75 -9.96 5.25 12.42
CA ASN A 75 -9.34 4.35 13.41
C ASN A 75 -10.34 3.66 14.36
N ARG A 76 -11.58 3.40 13.95
CA ARG A 76 -12.59 2.81 14.86
C ARG A 76 -12.74 1.32 14.56
N ASP A 77 -12.35 0.45 15.48
CA ASP A 77 -12.53 -1.01 15.36
C ASP A 77 -13.96 -1.43 14.97
N ILE A 78 -14.96 -0.71 15.49
CA ILE A 78 -16.39 -0.92 15.18
C ILE A 78 -16.67 -0.72 13.68
N PHE A 79 -15.97 0.24 13.08
CA PHE A 79 -16.12 0.58 11.69
C PHE A 79 -15.57 -0.53 10.79
N HIS A 80 -14.35 -0.99 11.05
CA HIS A 80 -13.71 -2.03 10.25
C HIS A 80 -14.42 -3.37 10.35
N LYS A 81 -14.84 -3.76 11.55
CA LYS A 81 -15.47 -5.06 11.80
C LYS A 81 -16.93 -5.13 11.36
N SER A 82 -17.61 -3.99 11.18
CA SER A 82 -19.03 -3.96 10.82
C SER A 82 -19.30 -3.38 9.43
N LEU A 83 -18.63 -2.32 9.02
CA LEU A 83 -18.93 -1.61 7.77
C LEU A 83 -18.27 -2.23 6.55
N PHE A 84 -17.06 -2.77 6.64
CA PHE A 84 -16.44 -3.46 5.50
C PHE A 84 -17.26 -4.68 5.08
N PRO A 85 -17.66 -5.60 5.98
CA PRO A 85 -18.52 -6.71 5.60
C PRO A 85 -19.83 -6.24 4.95
N LEU A 86 -20.50 -5.22 5.52
CA LEU A 86 -21.77 -4.71 4.97
C LEU A 86 -21.61 -4.03 3.61
N ALA A 87 -20.52 -3.29 3.41
CA ALA A 87 -20.19 -2.65 2.14
C ALA A 87 -19.87 -3.72 1.08
N PHE A 88 -19.03 -4.70 1.41
CA PHE A 88 -18.62 -5.77 0.50
C PHE A 88 -19.76 -6.73 0.17
N ASP A 89 -20.61 -7.08 1.13
CA ASP A 89 -21.84 -7.84 0.86
C ASP A 89 -22.75 -7.12 -0.15
N SER A 90 -22.75 -5.77 -0.13
CA SER A 90 -23.58 -4.97 -1.04
C SER A 90 -23.04 -4.88 -2.47
N ILE A 91 -21.72 -4.94 -2.69
CA ILE A 91 -21.08 -4.71 -4.01
C ILE A 91 -20.22 -5.88 -4.50
N GLY A 92 -20.07 -6.93 -3.71
CA GLY A 92 -19.03 -7.93 -3.91
C GLY A 92 -19.17 -8.75 -5.19
N ALA A 93 -20.40 -8.89 -5.69
CA ALA A 93 -20.65 -9.54 -6.98
C ALA A 93 -20.12 -8.72 -8.18
N THR A 94 -20.05 -7.38 -8.06
CA THR A 94 -19.67 -6.49 -9.17
C THR A 94 -18.28 -5.87 -9.00
N LEU A 95 -17.78 -5.79 -7.77
CA LEU A 95 -16.51 -5.15 -7.47
C LEU A 95 -15.33 -5.92 -8.05
N ARG A 96 -14.55 -5.26 -8.91
CA ARG A 96 -13.35 -5.77 -9.55
C ARG A 96 -12.09 -5.07 -9.05
N ASP A 97 -12.16 -3.77 -8.78
CA ASP A 97 -11.03 -2.98 -8.31
C ASP A 97 -11.30 -2.45 -6.90
N LEU A 98 -10.41 -2.74 -5.96
CA LEU A 98 -10.46 -2.24 -4.60
C LEU A 98 -9.15 -1.54 -4.25
N LYS A 99 -9.22 -0.26 -3.86
CA LYS A 99 -8.11 0.52 -3.34
C LYS A 99 -8.43 0.99 -1.93
N LEU A 100 -7.63 0.62 -0.94
CA LEU A 100 -7.88 0.93 0.47
C LEU A 100 -6.64 1.49 1.14
N ASP A 101 -6.77 2.65 1.77
CA ASP A 101 -5.75 3.16 2.67
C ASP A 101 -5.83 2.41 4.00
N ILE A 102 -4.83 1.58 4.29
CA ILE A 102 -4.77 0.73 5.47
C ILE A 102 -3.74 1.29 6.43
N LEU A 103 -4.25 1.99 7.43
CA LEU A 103 -3.43 2.73 8.38
C LEU A 103 -3.13 1.93 9.65
N TYR A 104 -3.95 0.93 9.93
CA TYR A 104 -3.89 0.15 11.16
C TYR A 104 -3.88 -1.35 10.84
N PRO A 105 -3.09 -2.16 11.58
CA PRO A 105 -3.06 -3.61 11.42
C PRO A 105 -4.44 -4.27 11.52
N ALA A 106 -5.28 -3.80 12.46
CA ALA A 106 -6.64 -4.33 12.65
C ALA A 106 -7.51 -4.15 11.40
N SER A 107 -7.29 -3.09 10.62
CA SER A 107 -7.98 -2.84 9.36
C SER A 107 -7.57 -3.85 8.29
N LEU A 108 -6.29 -4.26 8.26
CA LEU A 108 -5.81 -5.32 7.36
C LEU A 108 -6.45 -6.66 7.72
N THR A 109 -6.49 -7.01 9.01
CA THR A 109 -7.16 -8.25 9.47
C THR A 109 -8.63 -8.26 9.07
N ALA A 110 -9.37 -7.19 9.34
CA ALA A 110 -10.78 -7.10 8.99
C ALA A 110 -11.02 -7.18 7.46
N LEU A 111 -10.14 -6.57 6.65
CA LEU A 111 -10.16 -6.70 5.21
C LEU A 111 -9.99 -8.17 4.80
N VAL A 112 -8.90 -8.80 5.24
CA VAL A 112 -8.55 -10.19 4.91
C VAL A 112 -9.71 -11.12 5.26
N GLU A 113 -10.28 -11.00 6.46
CA GLU A 113 -11.46 -11.77 6.88
C GLU A 113 -12.69 -11.55 5.97
N SER A 114 -12.83 -10.36 5.38
CA SER A 114 -13.99 -9.99 4.54
C SER A 114 -13.77 -10.22 3.05
N LEU A 115 -12.56 -10.55 2.58
CA LEU A 115 -12.26 -10.70 1.15
C LEU A 115 -13.07 -11.82 0.47
N HIS A 116 -13.51 -12.83 1.23
CA HIS A 116 -14.39 -13.88 0.71
C HIS A 116 -15.73 -13.35 0.17
N LEU A 117 -16.15 -12.14 0.59
CA LEU A 117 -17.35 -11.46 0.11
C LEU A 117 -17.15 -10.82 -1.28
N LEU A 118 -15.93 -10.81 -1.81
CA LEU A 118 -15.56 -10.15 -3.07
C LEU A 118 -15.13 -11.17 -4.14
N PRO A 119 -16.01 -12.08 -4.59
CA PRO A 119 -15.66 -13.14 -5.51
C PRO A 119 -15.18 -12.63 -6.89
N SER A 120 -15.58 -11.42 -7.29
CA SER A 120 -15.23 -10.82 -8.59
C SER A 120 -13.97 -9.95 -8.55
N LEU A 121 -13.27 -9.87 -7.41
CA LEU A 121 -12.12 -8.99 -7.24
C LEU A 121 -10.96 -9.40 -8.16
N GLU A 122 -10.52 -8.46 -9.00
CA GLU A 122 -9.42 -8.60 -9.96
C GLU A 122 -8.18 -7.83 -9.51
N THR A 123 -8.34 -6.67 -8.86
CA THR A 123 -7.24 -5.81 -8.43
C THR A 123 -7.43 -5.34 -6.99
N LEU A 124 -6.38 -5.54 -6.17
CA LEU A 124 -6.33 -5.06 -4.79
C LEU A 124 -5.10 -4.15 -4.59
N VAL A 125 -5.34 -2.90 -4.19
CA VAL A 125 -4.29 -1.92 -3.87
C VAL A 125 -4.44 -1.47 -2.43
N LEU A 126 -3.37 -1.59 -1.66
CA LEU A 126 -3.32 -1.21 -0.26
C LEU A 126 -2.39 -0.01 -0.06
N GLY A 127 -2.85 0.97 0.70
CA GLY A 127 -2.03 2.05 1.23
C GLY A 127 -0.97 1.52 2.19
N LEU A 128 0.15 2.24 2.32
CA LEU A 128 1.22 1.85 3.23
C LEU A 128 0.79 2.15 4.67
N ALA A 129 0.93 1.18 5.56
CA ALA A 129 0.65 1.38 6.98
C ALA A 129 1.83 2.09 7.66
N SER A 130 1.55 2.97 8.63
CA SER A 130 2.60 3.53 9.48
C SER A 130 3.22 2.44 10.36
N CYS A 131 4.54 2.28 10.25
CA CYS A 131 5.37 1.15 10.69
C CYS A 131 5.48 0.82 12.20
N ASP A 132 4.52 1.21 13.04
CA ASP A 132 4.67 0.94 14.48
C ASP A 132 4.23 -0.47 14.88
N GLU A 133 3.43 -1.15 14.05
CA GLU A 133 2.88 -2.47 14.39
C GLU A 133 2.86 -3.40 13.17
N SER A 134 3.54 -4.55 13.29
CA SER A 134 3.37 -5.63 12.31
C SER A 134 1.97 -6.21 12.43
N PRO A 135 1.35 -6.66 11.32
CA PRO A 135 0.09 -7.37 11.41
C PRO A 135 0.21 -8.58 12.34
N PRO A 136 -0.86 -8.89 13.10
CA PRO A 136 -0.83 -10.02 14.02
C PRO A 136 -0.49 -11.30 13.27
N ALA A 137 0.12 -12.27 13.95
CA ALA A 137 0.33 -13.59 13.36
C ALA A 137 -1.00 -14.17 12.84
N PRO A 138 -0.98 -14.98 11.77
CA PRO A 138 -2.18 -15.70 11.34
C PRO A 138 -2.79 -16.46 12.51
N PRO A 139 -4.12 -16.44 12.69
CA PRO A 139 -4.76 -17.24 13.73
C PRO A 139 -4.49 -18.73 13.48
N GLU A 140 -4.44 -19.54 14.54
CA GLU A 140 -4.15 -20.98 14.46
C GLU A 140 -5.11 -21.76 13.54
N ASN A 141 -6.32 -21.22 13.31
CA ASN A 141 -7.30 -21.71 12.35
C ASN A 141 -7.65 -20.60 11.35
N PRO A 142 -6.84 -20.35 10.32
CA PRO A 142 -7.11 -19.29 9.36
C PRO A 142 -8.37 -19.60 8.56
N THR A 143 -9.21 -18.58 8.37
CA THR A 143 -10.26 -18.65 7.34
C THR A 143 -9.56 -18.64 5.99
N TYR A 144 -9.62 -19.77 5.30
CA TYR A 144 -8.95 -19.95 4.03
C TYR A 144 -9.57 -19.10 2.93
N LEU A 145 -8.80 -18.16 2.38
CA LEU A 145 -9.27 -17.25 1.34
C LEU A 145 -9.10 -17.84 -0.05
N HIS A 146 -10.18 -17.83 -0.82
CA HIS A 146 -10.20 -18.21 -2.22
C HIS A 146 -10.32 -16.96 -3.10
N LEU A 147 -9.21 -16.53 -3.70
CA LEU A 147 -9.10 -15.32 -4.50
C LEU A 147 -8.97 -15.67 -5.99
N ALA A 148 -9.93 -16.44 -6.52
CA ALA A 148 -9.84 -17.03 -7.86
C ALA A 148 -9.73 -16.02 -9.01
N ASN A 149 -10.22 -14.80 -8.82
CA ASN A 149 -10.23 -13.78 -9.85
C ASN A 149 -9.14 -12.73 -9.67
N LEU A 150 -8.37 -12.75 -8.57
CA LEU A 150 -7.36 -11.74 -8.32
C LEU A 150 -6.22 -11.88 -9.34
N ILE A 151 -5.99 -10.82 -10.10
CA ILE A 151 -4.96 -10.69 -11.14
C ILE A 151 -3.78 -9.91 -10.62
N SER A 152 -4.02 -8.85 -9.84
CA SER A 152 -2.97 -7.96 -9.36
C SER A 152 -3.14 -7.57 -7.89
N PHE A 153 -2.01 -7.55 -7.18
CA PHE A 153 -1.90 -7.03 -5.82
C PHE A 153 -0.85 -5.92 -5.77
N THR A 154 -1.15 -4.82 -5.08
CA THR A 154 -0.19 -3.77 -4.75
C THR A 154 -0.26 -3.43 -3.27
N GLY A 155 0.89 -3.34 -2.60
CA GLY A 155 0.97 -3.00 -1.18
C GLY A 155 2.39 -3.16 -0.63
N SER A 156 2.54 -3.18 0.68
CA SER A 156 3.82 -3.45 1.33
C SER A 156 4.15 -4.95 1.36
N VAL A 157 5.40 -5.30 1.66
CA VAL A 157 5.84 -6.70 1.79
C VAL A 157 5.09 -7.42 2.91
N GLU A 158 4.82 -6.70 4.01
CA GLU A 158 4.08 -7.19 5.19
C GLU A 158 2.65 -7.54 4.83
N GLN A 159 2.00 -6.64 4.10
CA GLN A 159 0.62 -6.81 3.67
C GLN A 159 0.50 -7.99 2.71
N ALA A 160 1.44 -8.13 1.77
CA ALA A 160 1.49 -9.27 0.85
C ALA A 160 1.69 -10.58 1.63
N ALA A 161 2.70 -10.65 2.50
CA ALA A 161 2.99 -11.85 3.29
C ALA A 161 1.79 -12.24 4.17
N TYR A 162 1.13 -11.26 4.80
CA TYR A 162 -0.06 -11.48 5.62
C TYR A 162 -1.24 -11.99 4.77
N LEU A 163 -1.60 -11.30 3.68
CA LEU A 163 -2.72 -11.69 2.81
C LEU A 163 -2.52 -13.09 2.22
N PHE A 164 -1.38 -13.32 1.58
CA PHE A 164 -1.11 -14.57 0.89
C PHE A 164 -0.91 -15.74 1.87
N GLY A 165 -0.42 -15.48 3.09
CA GLY A 165 -0.38 -16.46 4.16
C GLY A 165 -1.76 -17.05 4.52
N HIS A 166 -2.84 -16.30 4.30
CA HIS A 166 -4.23 -16.75 4.52
C HIS A 166 -4.90 -17.32 3.25
N THR A 167 -4.22 -17.26 2.10
CA THR A 167 -4.79 -17.61 0.80
C THR A 167 -4.58 -19.09 0.47
N THR A 168 -5.63 -19.75 -0.05
CA THR A 168 -5.58 -21.15 -0.50
C THR A 168 -5.63 -21.33 -2.00
N SER A 169 -6.12 -20.35 -2.75
CA SER A 169 -5.98 -20.33 -4.21
C SER A 169 -6.06 -18.89 -4.74
N CYS A 170 -5.24 -18.61 -5.74
CA CYS A 170 -5.09 -17.32 -6.42
C CYS A 170 -4.54 -17.55 -7.84
N GLU A 171 -5.23 -18.41 -8.61
CA GLU A 171 -4.71 -18.98 -9.86
C GLU A 171 -4.46 -17.96 -10.97
N LYS A 172 -5.21 -16.84 -10.97
CA LYS A 172 -5.08 -15.78 -11.97
C LYS A 172 -4.07 -14.71 -11.62
N LEU A 173 -3.40 -14.81 -10.47
CA LEU A 173 -2.47 -13.79 -10.00
C LEU A 173 -1.28 -13.69 -10.96
N ALA A 174 -1.21 -12.57 -11.66
CA ALA A 174 -0.21 -12.29 -12.68
C ALA A 174 0.91 -11.39 -12.15
N CYS A 175 0.59 -10.43 -11.26
CA CYS A 175 1.56 -9.52 -10.68
C CYS A 175 1.36 -9.26 -9.18
N ILE A 176 2.49 -9.07 -8.50
CA ILE A 176 2.58 -8.60 -7.11
C ILE A 176 3.54 -7.42 -7.11
N ASN A 177 3.01 -6.26 -6.75
CA ASN A 177 3.69 -4.98 -6.74
C ASN A 177 3.96 -4.57 -5.30
N LEU A 178 5.21 -4.67 -4.89
CA LEU A 178 5.62 -4.37 -3.52
C LEU A 178 6.21 -2.97 -3.46
N ILE A 179 5.84 -2.21 -2.43
CA ILE A 179 6.37 -0.86 -2.19
C ILE A 179 7.06 -0.88 -0.82
N ILE A 180 8.31 -0.42 -0.79
CA ILE A 180 9.08 -0.15 0.41
C ILE A 180 9.33 1.34 0.45
N ASP A 181 8.89 1.99 1.52
CA ASP A 181 9.14 3.41 1.74
C ASP A 181 10.03 3.57 2.98
N LEU A 182 11.30 3.94 2.73
CA LEU A 182 12.31 4.08 3.77
C LEU A 182 12.03 5.23 4.76
N TYR A 183 11.03 6.07 4.48
CA TYR A 183 10.54 7.03 5.47
C TYR A 183 9.92 6.34 6.69
N TYR A 184 9.23 5.21 6.48
CA TYR A 184 8.51 4.50 7.54
C TYR A 184 9.34 3.40 8.20
N GLU A 185 10.29 2.79 7.49
CA GLU A 185 11.12 1.71 8.04
C GLU A 185 12.55 2.19 8.41
N PRO A 186 12.93 2.25 9.70
CA PRO A 186 14.29 2.61 10.07
C PRO A 186 15.31 1.56 9.57
N PRO A 187 16.48 1.98 9.04
CA PRO A 187 17.40 1.10 8.30
C PRO A 187 17.93 -0.12 9.08
N LYS A 188 17.96 -0.05 10.42
CA LYS A 188 18.69 -1.01 11.26
C LYS A 188 18.09 -2.42 11.29
N ASN A 189 16.79 -2.58 10.98
CA ASN A 189 16.10 -3.89 10.99
C ASN A 189 15.41 -4.23 9.65
N LEU A 190 15.63 -3.41 8.62
CA LEU A 190 14.93 -3.51 7.34
C LEU A 190 15.13 -4.89 6.68
N TYR A 191 16.38 -5.30 6.50
CA TYR A 191 16.71 -6.50 5.72
C TYR A 191 16.33 -7.83 6.37
N PRO A 192 16.62 -8.09 7.67
CA PRO A 192 16.20 -9.33 8.30
C PRO A 192 14.69 -9.53 8.27
N GLY A 193 13.92 -8.50 8.66
CA GLY A 193 12.45 -8.56 8.66
C GLY A 193 11.88 -8.70 7.26
N MET A 194 12.40 -7.93 6.29
CA MET A 194 12.01 -8.04 4.89
C MET A 194 12.30 -9.44 4.33
N ALA A 195 13.48 -10.00 4.57
CA ALA A 195 13.85 -11.33 4.10
C ALA A 195 12.95 -12.44 4.66
N GLU A 196 12.58 -12.35 5.93
CA GLU A 196 11.62 -13.27 6.54
C GLU A 196 10.25 -13.18 5.84
N ARG A 197 9.73 -11.96 5.63
CA ARG A 197 8.44 -11.72 4.96
C ARG A 197 8.45 -12.20 3.51
N PHE A 198 9.54 -11.97 2.77
CA PHE A 198 9.74 -12.52 1.43
C PHE A 198 9.83 -14.05 1.42
N THR A 199 10.45 -14.65 2.43
CA THR A 199 10.50 -16.12 2.57
C THR A 199 9.11 -16.70 2.78
N VAL A 200 8.29 -16.07 3.63
CA VAL A 200 6.87 -16.44 3.82
C VAL A 200 6.08 -16.29 2.52
N LEU A 201 6.24 -15.18 1.81
CA LEU A 201 5.58 -14.95 0.54
C LEU A 201 5.99 -16.01 -0.50
N ASN A 202 7.29 -16.21 -0.72
CA ASN A 202 7.81 -17.16 -1.70
C ASN A 202 7.40 -18.61 -1.40
N SER A 203 7.46 -19.03 -0.14
CA SER A 203 7.02 -20.36 0.27
C SER A 203 5.53 -20.55 0.02
N THR A 204 4.72 -19.52 0.27
CA THR A 204 3.28 -19.55 0.00
C THR A 204 2.97 -19.60 -1.49
N LEU A 205 3.59 -18.76 -2.31
CA LEU A 205 3.42 -18.80 -3.77
C LEU A 205 3.86 -20.16 -4.35
N SER A 206 4.95 -20.73 -3.83
CA SER A 206 5.42 -22.08 -4.20
C SER A 206 4.40 -23.15 -3.82
N ARG A 207 3.85 -23.09 -2.60
CA ARG A 207 2.81 -24.00 -2.10
C ARG A 207 1.54 -23.94 -2.95
N LEU A 208 1.17 -22.74 -3.40
CA LEU A 208 0.02 -22.51 -4.28
C LEU A 208 0.31 -22.88 -5.75
N GLY A 209 1.56 -23.17 -6.10
CA GLY A 209 1.95 -23.52 -7.48
C GLY A 209 1.89 -22.35 -8.46
N ILE A 210 1.94 -21.10 -7.97
CA ILE A 210 1.85 -19.89 -8.80
C ILE A 210 3.20 -19.16 -8.88
N ASN A 211 3.40 -18.45 -10.00
CA ASN A 211 4.62 -17.71 -10.29
C ASN A 211 4.31 -16.33 -10.87
N PRO A 212 3.69 -15.42 -10.08
CA PRO A 212 3.42 -14.06 -10.54
C PRO A 212 4.72 -13.29 -10.77
N THR A 213 4.66 -12.29 -11.63
CA THR A 213 5.72 -11.28 -11.75
C THR A 213 5.76 -10.50 -10.43
N LEU A 214 6.90 -10.58 -9.74
CA LEU A 214 7.11 -9.83 -8.52
C LEU A 214 7.97 -8.61 -8.84
N ALA A 215 7.35 -7.44 -8.70
CA ALA A 215 7.97 -6.15 -8.91
C ALA A 215 8.11 -5.44 -7.56
N LEU A 216 9.23 -4.76 -7.36
CA LEU A 216 9.53 -4.04 -6.13
C LEU A 216 9.82 -2.57 -6.44
N CYS A 217 9.20 -1.66 -5.71
CA CYS A 217 9.52 -0.25 -5.72
C CYS A 217 10.13 0.16 -4.39
N ILE A 218 11.27 0.83 -4.41
CA ILE A 218 11.95 1.34 -3.22
C ILE A 218 11.96 2.87 -3.30
N SER A 219 11.17 3.48 -2.42
CA SER A 219 11.03 4.93 -2.26
C SER A 219 11.91 5.42 -1.11
N THR A 220 12.63 6.52 -1.33
CA THR A 220 13.55 7.15 -0.35
C THR A 220 13.07 8.54 0.06
N GLU A 221 11.75 8.78 0.05
CA GLU A 221 11.14 10.07 0.35
C GLU A 221 11.36 10.53 1.81
N GLY A 222 12.54 11.06 2.16
CA GLY A 222 12.71 11.71 3.45
C GLY A 222 14.15 12.03 3.84
N GLN A 223 15.06 11.08 3.65
CA GLN A 223 16.51 11.27 3.78
C GLN A 223 17.20 10.19 2.93
N PRO A 224 18.36 10.48 2.30
CA PRO A 224 19.20 9.42 1.77
C PRO A 224 19.54 8.48 2.93
N PRO A 225 19.53 7.14 2.75
CA PRO A 225 20.04 6.25 3.78
C PRO A 225 21.42 6.77 4.18
N GLY A 226 21.52 7.24 5.42
CA GLY A 226 22.78 7.70 5.96
C GLY A 226 23.68 6.49 6.02
N VAL A 227 24.71 6.47 5.18
CA VAL A 227 25.79 5.49 5.17
C VAL A 227 25.40 4.17 4.51
N PRO A 228 26.30 3.55 3.72
CA PRO A 228 25.94 2.47 2.82
C PRO A 228 25.46 1.27 3.61
N ILE A 229 24.54 0.53 3.00
CA ILE A 229 24.02 -0.72 3.51
C ILE A 229 25.10 -1.79 3.23
N PHE A 230 26.24 -1.67 3.91
CA PHE A 230 27.30 -2.65 3.86
C PHE A 230 26.91 -3.84 4.71
N PHE A 231 26.61 -4.94 4.03
CA PHE A 231 26.53 -6.26 4.64
C PHE A 231 27.91 -6.68 5.15
N PRO A 232 27.99 -7.38 6.30
CA PRO A 232 28.98 -8.42 6.45
C PRO A 232 28.71 -9.47 5.35
N LEU A 233 29.72 -9.78 4.53
CA LEU A 233 29.68 -10.75 3.42
C LEU A 233 29.15 -12.15 3.79
N THR A 234 28.99 -12.44 5.08
CA THR A 234 28.62 -13.75 5.63
C THR A 234 27.16 -14.16 5.45
N ASP A 235 26.21 -13.22 5.31
CA ASP A 235 24.75 -13.53 5.22
C ASP A 235 24.13 -13.31 3.82
N GLN A 236 24.94 -13.03 2.80
CA GLN A 236 24.44 -12.74 1.44
C GLN A 236 23.66 -13.91 0.81
N SER A 237 23.97 -15.16 1.16
CA SER A 237 23.30 -16.35 0.59
C SER A 237 21.84 -16.47 1.05
N HIS A 238 21.57 -16.18 2.33
CA HIS A 238 20.23 -16.20 2.91
C HIS A 238 19.34 -15.14 2.25
N TYR A 239 19.82 -13.90 2.17
CA TYR A 239 19.08 -12.80 1.56
C TYR A 239 18.90 -12.97 0.05
N SER A 240 19.93 -13.42 -0.66
CA SER A 240 19.81 -13.71 -2.10
C SER A 240 18.75 -14.76 -2.39
N THR A 241 18.53 -15.72 -1.49
CA THR A 241 17.49 -16.74 -1.64
C THR A 241 16.10 -16.14 -1.38
N ALA A 242 15.96 -15.36 -0.30
CA ALA A 242 14.70 -14.68 0.04
C ALA A 242 14.23 -13.75 -1.08
N PHE A 243 15.14 -13.02 -1.73
CA PHE A 243 14.80 -12.04 -2.77
C PHE A 243 14.82 -12.59 -4.21
N SER A 244 15.03 -13.90 -4.36
CA SER A 244 15.23 -14.56 -5.67
C SER A 244 14.05 -14.49 -6.65
N ARG A 245 12.86 -14.07 -6.20
CA ARG A 245 11.67 -13.90 -7.06
C ARG A 245 11.47 -12.47 -7.56
N VAL A 246 12.17 -11.48 -7.01
CA VAL A 246 12.07 -10.08 -7.46
C VAL A 246 12.67 -9.99 -8.86
N SER A 247 11.81 -9.71 -9.85
CA SER A 247 12.17 -9.70 -11.27
C SER A 247 12.20 -8.30 -11.87
N SER A 248 11.43 -7.38 -11.29
CA SER A 248 11.42 -5.96 -11.66
C SER A 248 11.71 -5.10 -10.44
N LEU A 249 12.55 -4.08 -10.60
CA LEU A 249 12.94 -3.17 -9.53
C LEU A 249 12.79 -1.73 -10.00
N THR A 250 12.13 -0.90 -9.19
CA THR A 250 12.10 0.55 -9.35
C THR A 250 12.75 1.20 -8.14
N LEU A 251 13.75 2.06 -8.39
CA LEU A 251 14.54 2.71 -7.35
C LEU A 251 14.38 4.23 -7.43
N ASP A 252 13.87 4.85 -6.36
CA ASP A 252 13.96 6.30 -6.17
C ASP A 252 15.32 6.64 -5.53
N VAL A 253 16.26 7.10 -6.36
CA VAL A 253 17.64 7.37 -5.94
C VAL A 253 17.79 8.87 -5.62
N PRO A 254 18.06 9.22 -4.35
CA PRO A 254 18.29 10.60 -3.97
C PRO A 254 19.69 11.03 -4.42
N ILE A 255 19.76 12.11 -5.18
CA ILE A 255 21.02 12.74 -5.58
C ILE A 255 21.57 13.51 -4.37
N ALA A 256 22.37 12.82 -3.57
CA ALA A 256 23.06 13.38 -2.42
C ALA A 256 24.33 14.16 -2.82
N ASN A 257 25.00 13.75 -3.91
CA ASN A 257 26.21 14.40 -4.42
C ASN A 257 26.01 14.88 -5.88
N PRO A 258 25.70 16.18 -6.10
CA PRO A 258 25.49 16.71 -7.45
C PRO A 258 26.79 16.85 -8.26
N GLU A 259 27.97 16.79 -7.62
CA GLU A 259 29.26 16.90 -8.32
C GLU A 259 29.68 15.57 -8.96
N ASN A 260 29.22 14.44 -8.41
CA ASN A 260 29.52 13.09 -8.88
C ASN A 260 28.26 12.22 -8.98
N VAL A 261 27.22 12.74 -9.63
CA VAL A 261 25.92 12.04 -9.79
C VAL A 261 26.11 10.66 -10.40
N GLU A 262 26.93 10.54 -11.44
CA GLU A 262 27.14 9.26 -12.14
C GLU A 262 27.67 8.17 -11.21
N LEU A 263 28.77 8.47 -10.49
CA LEU A 263 29.40 7.52 -9.58
C LEU A 263 28.47 7.14 -8.42
N TRP A 264 27.76 8.11 -7.86
CA TRP A 264 26.84 7.90 -6.75
C TRP A 264 25.66 7.02 -7.17
N VAL A 265 24.96 7.38 -8.25
CA VAL A 265 23.82 6.62 -8.76
C VAL A 265 24.25 5.22 -9.19
N HIS A 266 25.40 5.10 -9.85
CA HIS A 266 25.92 3.80 -10.28
C HIS A 266 26.18 2.88 -9.08
N GLN A 267 26.86 3.37 -8.03
CA GLN A 267 27.13 2.59 -6.83
C GLN A 267 25.83 2.14 -6.13
N GLU A 268 24.89 3.06 -5.89
CA GLU A 268 23.62 2.76 -5.23
C GLU A 268 22.81 1.72 -6.00
N VAL A 269 22.75 1.84 -7.33
CA VAL A 269 22.02 0.88 -8.19
C VAL A 269 22.68 -0.51 -8.14
N LEU A 270 24.00 -0.58 -8.25
CA LEU A 270 24.72 -1.85 -8.23
C LEU A 270 24.57 -2.55 -6.88
N ASP A 271 24.58 -1.82 -5.77
CA ASP A 271 24.39 -2.38 -4.45
C ASP A 271 23.02 -3.07 -4.31
N TRP A 272 21.96 -2.44 -4.83
CA TRP A 272 20.63 -3.06 -4.87
C TRP A 272 20.57 -4.29 -5.79
N LEU A 273 21.25 -4.27 -6.95
CA LEU A 273 21.29 -5.41 -7.87
C LEU A 273 22.07 -6.61 -7.32
N VAL A 274 23.04 -6.39 -6.42
CA VAL A 274 23.72 -7.48 -5.70
C VAL A 274 22.76 -8.21 -4.76
N THR A 275 21.82 -7.49 -4.15
CA THR A 275 20.77 -8.03 -3.28
C THR A 275 19.66 -8.71 -4.09
N PHE A 276 19.17 -8.07 -5.14
CA PHE A 276 18.05 -8.54 -5.98
C PHE A 276 18.53 -9.20 -7.28
N ARG A 277 19.23 -10.32 -7.16
CA ARG A 277 19.97 -10.95 -8.27
C ARG A 277 19.11 -11.47 -9.44
N ALA A 278 17.81 -11.66 -9.22
CA ALA A 278 16.88 -12.15 -10.24
C ALA A 278 16.26 -11.02 -11.07
N VAL A 279 16.58 -9.76 -10.77
CA VAL A 279 16.08 -8.60 -11.51
C VAL A 279 16.54 -8.66 -12.96
N ASN A 280 15.58 -8.50 -13.86
CA ASN A 280 15.79 -8.41 -15.30
C ASN A 280 15.20 -7.10 -15.89
N ALA A 281 14.39 -6.37 -15.12
CA ALA A 281 13.89 -5.05 -15.47
C ALA A 281 14.20 -4.07 -14.32
N LEU A 282 14.86 -2.97 -14.64
CA LEU A 282 15.24 -1.94 -13.67
C LEU A 282 14.77 -0.57 -14.16
N THR A 283 14.05 0.15 -13.31
CA THR A 283 13.75 1.58 -13.52
C THR A 283 14.41 2.39 -12.41
N VAL A 284 15.28 3.32 -12.76
CA VAL A 284 15.93 4.23 -11.82
C VAL A 284 15.29 5.60 -11.96
N ILE A 285 14.67 6.07 -10.89
CA ILE A 285 14.09 7.40 -10.81
C ILE A 285 15.07 8.29 -10.06
N LEU A 286 15.50 9.37 -10.69
CA LEU A 286 16.43 10.31 -10.06
C LEU A 286 15.67 11.48 -9.44
N ARG A 287 15.95 11.73 -8.16
CA ARG A 287 15.36 12.82 -7.37
C ARG A 287 16.43 13.67 -6.71
N LYS A 288 16.27 15.00 -6.69
CA LYS A 288 17.18 15.91 -5.95
C LYS A 288 16.52 16.35 -4.65
N ASN A 289 17.20 16.17 -3.51
CA ASN A 289 16.72 16.50 -2.17
C ASN A 289 16.74 18.01 -1.84
N SER A 290 16.93 18.91 -2.81
CA SER A 290 17.06 20.35 -2.54
C SER A 290 16.20 21.21 -3.47
N PRO A 291 15.34 22.11 -2.93
CA PRO A 291 14.51 23.05 -3.70
C PRO A 291 15.31 24.21 -4.29
N ILE A 292 16.62 24.28 -4.06
CA ILE A 292 17.45 25.44 -4.42
C ILE A 292 18.23 25.11 -5.69
N SER A 293 17.93 25.88 -6.75
CA SER A 293 18.65 26.00 -8.04
C SER A 293 18.63 24.79 -8.99
N ARG A 294 17.79 24.90 -10.04
CA ARG A 294 17.96 24.21 -11.32
C ARG A 294 18.26 25.22 -12.43
N PRO A 295 19.17 24.93 -13.38
CA PRO A 295 19.03 25.36 -14.77
C PRO A 295 17.82 24.63 -15.40
N GLN A 296 17.13 25.23 -16.37
CA GLN A 296 15.88 24.70 -16.95
C GLN A 296 16.03 23.36 -17.70
N ASN A 297 17.25 22.90 -17.95
CA ASN A 297 17.55 21.64 -18.62
C ASN A 297 17.89 20.59 -17.54
N GLY A 298 17.38 19.36 -17.66
CA GLY A 298 17.50 18.27 -16.66
C GLY A 298 18.89 18.03 -16.05
N ILE A 299 18.94 17.27 -14.95
CA ILE A 299 20.18 17.05 -14.18
C ILE A 299 21.18 16.20 -14.96
N ILE A 300 20.66 15.25 -15.73
CA ILE A 300 21.45 14.36 -16.57
C ILE A 300 21.07 14.59 -18.03
N ASN A 301 22.07 14.86 -18.85
CA ASN A 301 21.89 14.86 -20.29
C ASN A 301 21.83 13.42 -20.83
N GLU A 302 21.43 13.25 -22.09
CA GLU A 302 21.33 11.95 -22.74
C GLU A 302 22.65 11.16 -22.69
N GLU A 303 23.80 11.85 -22.74
CA GLU A 303 25.12 11.23 -22.67
C GLU A 303 25.41 10.62 -21.29
N CYS A 304 25.09 11.34 -20.22
CA CYS A 304 25.19 10.88 -18.84
C CYS A 304 24.27 9.69 -18.60
N GLN A 305 23.03 9.77 -19.08
CA GLN A 305 22.07 8.67 -19.01
C GLN A 305 22.59 7.41 -19.73
N ALA A 306 23.14 7.57 -20.93
CA ALA A 306 23.72 6.47 -21.69
C ALA A 306 24.92 5.83 -20.96
N ARG A 307 25.79 6.64 -20.32
CA ARG A 307 26.90 6.13 -19.50
C ARG A 307 26.42 5.33 -18.30
N LEU A 308 25.42 5.83 -17.58
CA LEU A 308 24.82 5.14 -16.44
C LEU A 308 24.23 3.79 -16.86
N ILE A 309 23.39 3.78 -17.90
CA ILE A 309 22.80 2.55 -18.45
C ILE A 309 23.90 1.58 -18.88
N SER A 310 24.90 2.06 -19.62
CA SER A 310 26.03 1.23 -20.07
C SER A 310 26.81 0.63 -18.89
N GLY A 311 27.06 1.41 -17.83
CA GLY A 311 27.75 0.96 -16.63
C GLY A 311 26.97 -0.11 -15.86
N ILE A 312 25.65 0.03 -15.78
CA ILE A 312 24.76 -0.94 -15.14
C ILE A 312 24.69 -2.23 -15.95
N VAL A 313 24.42 -2.13 -17.26
CA VAL A 313 24.29 -3.29 -18.16
C VAL A 313 25.63 -4.03 -18.31
N SER A 314 26.76 -3.34 -18.25
CA SER A 314 28.08 -4.01 -18.27
C SER A 314 28.31 -4.88 -17.04
N ALA A 315 27.82 -4.45 -15.87
CA ALA A 315 27.90 -5.23 -14.63
C ALA A 315 26.80 -6.31 -14.53
N HIS A 316 25.61 -6.03 -15.08
CA HIS A 316 24.44 -6.90 -15.08
C HIS A 316 23.82 -7.04 -16.49
N PRO A 317 24.39 -7.90 -17.37
CA PRO A 317 24.00 -7.97 -18.78
C PRO A 317 22.56 -8.38 -19.07
N ASN A 318 21.90 -9.01 -18.09
CA ASN A 318 20.51 -9.50 -18.22
C ASN A 318 19.47 -8.45 -17.81
N VAL A 319 19.90 -7.27 -17.36
CA VAL A 319 19.00 -6.20 -16.89
C VAL A 319 18.68 -5.24 -18.02
N VAL A 320 17.39 -5.08 -18.33
CA VAL A 320 16.88 -3.95 -19.11
C VAL A 320 16.75 -2.76 -18.17
N CYS A 321 17.57 -1.73 -18.39
CA CYS A 321 17.62 -0.55 -17.52
C CYS A 321 16.97 0.67 -18.19
N ASN A 322 16.06 1.31 -17.46
CA ASN A 322 15.48 2.60 -17.79
C ASN A 322 15.85 3.62 -16.71
N ILE A 323 16.13 4.86 -17.10
CA ILE A 323 16.43 5.95 -16.18
C ILE A 323 15.46 7.09 -16.44
N ILE A 324 14.86 7.62 -15.39
CA ILE A 324 13.86 8.67 -15.43
C ILE A 324 14.37 9.83 -14.58
N ASP A 325 14.71 10.96 -15.22
CA ASP A 325 14.95 12.23 -14.54
C ASP A 325 13.62 12.97 -14.37
N LEU A 326 13.13 13.04 -13.14
CA LEU A 326 11.87 13.74 -12.86
C LEU A 326 12.07 15.27 -13.02
N PRO A 327 11.15 15.97 -13.72
CA PRO A 327 11.14 17.43 -13.79
C PRO A 327 11.15 18.11 -12.41
N PRO A 328 11.58 19.38 -12.33
CA PRO A 328 11.46 20.13 -11.08
C PRO A 328 9.97 20.21 -10.68
N ASN A 329 9.68 19.94 -9.40
CA ASN A 329 8.33 19.88 -8.81
C ASN A 329 7.50 18.63 -9.13
N GLN A 330 8.09 17.63 -9.79
CA GLN A 330 7.52 16.28 -9.84
C GLN A 330 8.16 15.39 -8.77
N HIS A 331 7.34 14.51 -8.21
CA HIS A 331 7.75 13.54 -7.21
C HIS A 331 7.36 12.16 -7.69
N HIS A 332 8.19 11.18 -7.36
CA HIS A 332 7.80 9.80 -7.51
C HIS A 332 6.77 9.50 -6.43
N PHE A 333 5.59 9.11 -6.86
CA PHE A 333 4.43 9.05 -6.00
C PHE A 333 3.74 7.71 -6.15
N HIS A 334 3.35 7.13 -5.03
CA HIS A 334 2.43 6.00 -4.98
C HIS A 334 1.08 6.48 -4.46
N TRP A 335 -0.02 5.88 -4.93
CA TRP A 335 -1.34 6.16 -4.37
C TRP A 335 -1.37 5.97 -2.84
N SER A 336 -0.59 5.01 -2.33
CA SER A 336 -0.37 4.77 -0.91
C SER A 336 0.31 5.91 -0.16
N ASN A 337 1.01 6.82 -0.84
CA ASN A 337 1.73 7.97 -0.28
C ASN A 337 0.90 9.26 -0.39
N ALA A 338 -0.35 9.19 -0.88
CA ALA A 338 -1.26 10.32 -1.08
C ALA A 338 -1.57 11.07 0.20
N ARG A 339 -1.84 10.33 1.27
CA ARG A 339 -2.21 10.88 2.59
C ARG A 339 -1.11 11.76 3.18
N ASP A 340 0.14 11.43 2.93
CA ASP A 340 1.28 12.06 3.59
C ASP A 340 1.77 13.33 2.89
N GLU A 341 1.25 13.69 1.72
CA GLU A 341 1.57 14.99 1.12
C GLU A 341 1.14 16.17 2.00
N PHE A 342 0.04 16.04 2.74
CA PHE A 342 -0.40 17.09 3.66
C PHE A 342 0.53 17.19 4.89
N SER A 343 0.83 16.06 5.52
CA SER A 343 1.76 16.00 6.66
C SER A 343 3.18 16.42 6.28
N ARG A 344 3.67 16.01 5.10
CA ARG A 344 4.97 16.40 4.52
C ARG A 344 5.00 17.88 4.15
N ALA A 345 3.93 18.43 3.58
CA ALA A 345 3.86 19.86 3.29
C ALA A 345 4.01 20.70 4.56
N VAL A 346 3.36 20.28 5.64
CA VAL A 346 3.49 20.92 6.95
C VAL A 346 4.89 20.72 7.55
N ALA A 347 5.47 19.53 7.48
CA ALA A 347 6.78 19.23 8.07
C ALA A 347 7.96 19.87 7.33
N TYR A 348 7.90 19.95 6.00
CA TYR A 348 8.99 20.48 5.15
C TYR A 348 8.76 21.90 4.65
N GLY A 349 7.70 22.57 5.11
CA GLY A 349 7.36 23.94 4.70
C GLY A 349 7.06 24.08 3.21
N LEU A 350 6.72 22.97 2.54
CA LEU A 350 6.25 22.98 1.16
C LEU A 350 4.81 23.48 1.15
N PRO A 351 4.37 24.31 0.19
CA PRO A 351 2.99 24.74 0.14
C PRO A 351 2.09 23.49 0.11
N PRO A 352 1.09 23.36 1.01
CA PRO A 352 0.17 22.23 0.99
C PRO A 352 -0.44 22.15 -0.39
N ILE A 353 -0.08 21.09 -1.10
CA ILE A 353 -0.43 20.95 -2.50
C ILE A 353 -1.93 20.66 -2.52
N MET A 354 -2.73 21.72 -2.59
CA MET A 354 -4.19 21.65 -2.77
C MET A 354 -4.59 20.99 -4.09
N SER A 355 -3.63 20.46 -4.87
CA SER A 355 -3.86 19.71 -6.10
C SER A 355 -3.93 18.20 -5.88
N HIS A 356 -4.48 17.71 -4.75
CA HIS A 356 -4.94 16.31 -4.64
C HIS A 356 -5.78 15.90 -5.86
N ARG A 357 -6.59 16.83 -6.41
CA ARG A 357 -7.42 16.60 -7.62
C ARG A 357 -6.64 16.34 -8.91
N GLN A 358 -5.40 16.83 -9.06
CA GLN A 358 -4.61 16.59 -10.27
C GLN A 358 -3.71 15.35 -10.14
N ARG A 359 -3.31 14.98 -8.92
CA ARG A 359 -2.41 13.84 -8.67
C ARG A 359 -3.12 12.49 -8.64
N LEU A 360 -4.38 12.43 -8.22
CA LEU A 360 -5.20 11.20 -8.23
C LEU A 360 -5.56 10.69 -9.64
N VAL A 361 -5.35 11.53 -10.67
CA VAL A 361 -5.63 11.22 -12.09
C VAL A 361 -4.35 11.24 -12.94
N ALA A 362 -3.22 11.67 -12.38
CA ALA A 362 -1.96 11.75 -13.10
C ALA A 362 -1.23 10.42 -13.02
N SER A 363 -0.70 9.98 -14.15
CA SER A 363 0.03 8.73 -14.19
C SER A 363 1.37 8.85 -13.48
N CYS A 364 1.61 8.03 -12.46
CA CYS A 364 2.92 7.90 -11.82
C CYS A 364 3.83 6.97 -12.63
N VAL A 365 5.14 7.05 -12.41
CA VAL A 365 6.12 6.15 -13.04
C VAL A 365 5.82 4.68 -12.72
N CYS A 366 5.17 4.45 -11.59
CA CYS A 366 4.74 3.14 -11.12
C CYS A 366 3.26 2.83 -11.45
N ASP A 367 2.62 3.59 -12.35
CA ASP A 367 1.22 3.32 -12.75
C ASP A 367 1.03 1.99 -13.46
N HIS A 368 2.13 1.44 -13.99
CA HIS A 368 2.20 0.21 -14.75
C HIS A 368 2.97 -0.90 -14.01
N PHE A 369 3.26 -0.69 -12.72
CA PHE A 369 3.20 -1.82 -11.78
C PHE A 369 1.80 -2.43 -11.88
#